data_AF-A0A960DJQ9-F1
#
_entry.id   AF-A0A960DJQ9-F1
#
_cell.length_a   1.000
_cell.length_b   1.000
_cell.length_c   1.000
_cell.angle_alpha   90.00
_cell.angle_beta   90.00
_cell.angle_gamma   90.00
#
_symmetry.space_group_name_H-M   'P 1'
#
loop_
_entity.id
_entity.type
_entity.pdbx_description
1 polymer ?
#
loop_
_entity_poly.entity_id
_entity_poly.type
_entity_poly.pdbx_seq_one_letter_code
_entity_poly.pdbx_strand_id
1 'polypeptide(L)' 'ERRFYLANDVKVTVTGEASRPVIEVELTDAWVWDMYRKTRFIPRVRVLTFKDVNVEELPPLEL' A
#
# COMPACT_ATOMS: atom_id res chain seq x y z
N GLU A 1 -0.84 12.77 7.03
CA GLU A 1 -0.50 12.63 5.60
C GLU A 1 -1.06 11.30 5.11
N ARG A 2 -1.85 11.30 4.02
CA ARG A 2 -2.43 10.10 3.41
C ARG A 2 -1.61 9.79 2.17
N ARG A 3 -1.03 8.59 2.08
CA ARG A 3 -0.28 8.12 0.91
C ARG A 3 -1.17 7.20 0.10
N PHE A 4 -1.14 7.35 -1.22
CA PHE A 4 -1.84 6.48 -2.15
C PHE A 4 -0.81 5.77 -3.01
N TYR A 5 -1.07 4.48 -3.24
CA TYR A 5 -0.26 3.63 -4.08
C TYR A 5 -1.17 2.93 -5.09
N LEU A 6 -0.70 2.83 -6.33
CA LEU A 6 -1.20 1.86 -7.30
C LEU A 6 -0.14 0.77 -7.40
N ALA A 7 -0.49 -0.49 -7.22
CA ALA A 7 0.47 -1.59 -7.24
C ALA A 7 -0.09 -2.77 -8.03
N ASN A 8 0.81 -3.58 -8.61
CA ASN A 8 0.42 -4.81 -9.29
C ASN A 8 0.09 -5.94 -8.30
N ASP A 9 0.74 -5.93 -7.13
CA ASP A 9 0.51 -6.90 -6.07
C ASP A 9 0.53 -6.22 -4.70
N VAL A 10 -0.33 -6.69 -3.81
CA VAL A 10 -0.47 -6.20 -2.43
C VAL A 10 -0.65 -7.37 -1.48
N LYS A 11 0.15 -7.39 -0.41
CA LYS A 11 0.00 -8.31 0.71
C LYS A 11 -0.18 -7.52 1.99
N VAL A 12 -1.27 -7.80 2.70
CA VAL A 12 -1.57 -7.20 4.01
C VAL A 12 -1.42 -8.25 5.09
N THR A 13 -0.66 -7.93 6.13
CA THR A 13 -0.52 -8.75 7.34
C THR A 13 -0.87 -7.90 8.55
N VAL A 14 -1.73 -8.43 9.43
CA VAL A 14 -2.08 -7.78 10.69
C VAL A 14 -1.45 -8.57 11.83
N THR A 15 -0.64 -7.91 12.65
CA THR A 15 0.05 -8.51 13.80
C THR A 15 -0.14 -7.65 15.05
N GLY A 16 0.32 -8.13 16.21
CA GLY A 16 0.22 -7.42 17.48
C GLY A 16 -1.06 -7.75 18.27
N GLU A 17 -1.26 -7.03 19.37
CA GLU A 17 -2.43 -7.22 20.24
C GLU A 17 -3.68 -6.58 19.63
N ALA A 18 -4.86 -7.11 19.94
CA ALA A 18 -6.13 -6.60 19.43
C ALA A 18 -6.37 -5.11 19.79
N SER A 19 -5.82 -4.64 20.91
CA SER A 19 -5.89 -3.23 21.34
C SER A 19 -4.98 -2.30 20.53
N ARG A 20 -3.96 -2.84 19.85
CA ARG A 20 -2.96 -2.06 19.11
C ARG A 20 -2.36 -2.89 17.95
N PRO A 21 -3.17 -3.17 16.91
CA PRO A 21 -2.69 -3.92 15.76
C PRO A 21 -1.65 -3.12 14.98
N VAL A 22 -0.64 -3.82 14.48
CA VAL A 22 0.30 -3.33 13.47
C VAL A 22 -0.14 -3.91 12.14
N ILE A 23 -0.49 -3.05 11.21
CA ILE A 23 -0.79 -3.41 9.83
C ILE A 23 0.50 -3.24 9.02
N GLU A 24 0.96 -4.34 8.45
CA GLU A 24 2.04 -4.40 7.48
C GLU A 24 1.46 -4.55 6.08
N VAL A 25 1.88 -3.66 5.17
CA VAL A 25 1.50 -3.70 3.75
C VAL A 25 2.77 -3.82 2.92
N GLU A 26 2.88 -4.89 2.15
CA GLU A 26 3.93 -5.09 1.16
C GLU A 26 3.32 -4.88 -0.23
N LEU A 27 3.91 -3.99 -1.03
CA LEU A 27 3.48 -3.72 -2.40
C LEU A 27 4.63 -4.01 -3.36
N THR A 28 4.32 -4.61 -4.51
CA THR A 28 5.26 -4.88 -5.60
C THR A 28 4.89 -4.07 -6.83
N ASP A 29 5.89 -3.54 -7.52
CA ASP A 29 5.73 -2.68 -8.70
C ASP A 29 4.75 -1.53 -8.46
N ALA A 30 5.01 -0.77 -7.40
CA ALA A 30 4.10 0.26 -6.91
C ALA A 30 4.43 1.64 -7.47
N TRP A 31 3.40 2.37 -7.92
CA TRP A 31 3.46 3.80 -8.18
C TRP A 31 2.92 4.59 -7.00
N VAL A 32 3.69 5.54 -6.46
CA VAL A 32 3.25 6.40 -5.35
C VAL A 32 2.70 7.75 -5.85
N TRP A 33 1.56 8.17 -5.32
CA TRP A 33 0.96 9.49 -5.59
C TRP A 33 1.56 10.61 -4.73
N ASP A 34 2.89 10.67 -4.63
CA ASP A 34 3.61 11.73 -3.92
C ASP A 34 4.18 12.71 -4.95
N MET A 35 3.65 13.94 -4.97
CA MET A 35 4.05 14.97 -5.93
C MET A 35 5.47 15.50 -5.70
N TYR A 36 6.02 15.31 -4.51
CA TYR A 36 7.34 15.81 -4.14
C TYR A 36 8.47 14.81 -4.46
N ARG A 37 8.13 13.59 -4.89
CA ARG A 37 9.12 12.57 -5.27
C ARG A 37 9.50 12.65 -6.75
N LYS A 38 10.81 12.69 -7.02
CA LYS A 38 11.36 12.62 -8.40
C LYS A 38 11.02 11.30 -9.10
N THR A 39 11.17 10.18 -8.40
CA THR A 39 10.84 8.85 -8.90
C THR A 39 9.60 8.34 -8.19
N ARG A 40 8.54 8.05 -8.95
CA ARG A 40 7.25 7.60 -8.39
C ARG A 40 7.03 6.10 -8.55
N PHE A 41 7.76 5.43 -9.43
CA PHE A 41 7.79 3.98 -9.50
C PHE A 41 8.74 3.41 -8.44
N ILE A 42 8.26 2.43 -7.68
CA ILE A 42 8.97 1.79 -6.58
C ILE A 42 8.83 0.27 -6.76
N PRO A 43 9.92 -0.46 -7.05
CA PRO A 43 9.85 -1.91 -7.27
C PRO A 43 9.27 -2.70 -6.10
N ARG A 44 9.60 -2.28 -4.86
CA ARG A 44 9.05 -2.86 -3.63
C ARG A 44 8.93 -1.80 -2.56
N VAL A 45 7.78 -1.74 -1.88
CA VAL A 45 7.60 -0.89 -0.69
C VAL A 45 6.96 -1.70 0.43
N ARG A 46 7.42 -1.42 1.65
CA ARG A 46 6.91 -2.00 2.89
C ARG A 46 6.43 -0.85 3.78
N VAL A 47 5.15 -0.88 4.16
CA VAL A 47 4.51 0.13 5.01
C VAL A 47 4.11 -0.52 6.32
N LEU A 48 4.47 0.10 7.44
CA LEU A 48 4.02 -0.27 8.78
C LEU A 48 3.17 0.87 9.34
N THR A 49 1.97 0.54 9.79
CA THR A 49 1.02 1.53 10.30
C THR A 49 0.17 0.98 11.44
N PHE A 50 -0.25 1.87 12.34
CA PHE A 50 -1.27 1.62 13.37
C PHE A 50 -2.63 2.21 12.99
N LYS A 51 -2.72 2.80 11.79
CA LYS A 51 -3.94 3.39 11.21
C LYS A 51 -4.52 2.45 10.18
N ASP A 52 -5.77 2.70 9.81
CA ASP A 52 -6.47 1.93 8.79
C ASP A 52 -5.77 1.97 7.42
N VAL A 53 -5.93 0.86 6.69
CA VAL A 53 -5.50 0.69 5.31
C VAL A 53 -6.72 0.25 4.51
N ASN A 54 -6.96 0.91 3.38
CA ASN A 54 -7.97 0.49 2.42
C ASN A 54 -7.25 -0.07 1.19
N VAL A 55 -7.66 -1.26 0.76
CA VAL A 55 -7.17 -1.92 -0.45
C VAL A 55 -8.37 -2.13 -1.36
N GLU A 56 -8.28 -1.58 -2.57
CA GLU A 56 -9.31 -1.69 -3.59
C GLU A 56 -8.70 -2.34 -4.82
N GLU A 57 -9.38 -3.34 -5.37
CA GLU A 57 -9.00 -3.94 -6.64
C GLU A 57 -9.60 -3.12 -7.78
N LEU A 58 -8.77 -2.84 -8.80
CA LEU A 58 -9.28 -2.22 -10.01
C LEU A 58 -10.23 -3.17 -10.72
N PRO A 59 -11.28 -2.65 -11.40
CA PRO A 59 -12.11 -3.50 -12.24
C PRO A 59 -11.24 -4.21 -13.29
N PRO A 60 -11.63 -5.43 -13.72
CA PRO A 60 -11.01 -6.06 -14.87
C PRO A 60 -10.98 -5.06 -16.04
N LEU A 61 -9.90 -5.02 -16.81
CA LEU A 61 -9.91 -4.25 -18.05
C LEU A 61 -11.05 -4.80 -18.91
N GLU A 62 -12.07 -3.98 -19.16
CA GLU A 62 -12.96 -4.20 -20.30
C GLU A 62 -12.12 -3.96 -21.55
N LEU A 63 -11.70 -5.05 -22.19
CA LEU A 63 -11.00 -5.05 -23.48
C LEU A 63 -12.02 -5.00 -24.63
#